data_AF-K1SRZ6-F1
#
_entry.id   AF-K1SRZ6-F1
#
_cell.length_a   1.000
_cell.length_b   1.000
_cell.length_c   1.000
_cell.angle_alpha   90.00
_cell.angle_beta   90.00
_cell.angle_gamma   90.00
#
_symmetry.space_group_name_H-M   'P 1'
#
loop_
_entity.id
_entity.type
_entity.pdbx_description
1 polymer ?
#
loop_
_entity_poly.entity_id
_entity_poly.type
_entity_poly.pdbx_seq_one_letter_code
_entity_poly.pdbx_strand_id
1 'polypeptide(L)'
;SVLPPTVATEDIYITLGSPWVPSDVIDDFIEHLFGGQAKYWSNSKSTQEYLSVKHDELTGTWEIPEKTRYGHGVTDTDSYGTSRLEALYILERTLNMKTIAVKNEVACKINASGKKRVINKEETLLALEKQQKMIKEFQDWVWKDEKRKKRLETIFENKYSCVRRRIFDGSFLTFPDLSPNITLFPYQKNAVARIIFTPNTLLAHDVGSGKTYIMIASGMELRRMGLSKK
;
A
#
# COMPACT_ATOMS: atom_id res chain seq x y z
N SER A 1 10.53 28.93 -7.27
CA SER A 1 10.26 27.53 -6.86
C SER A 1 8.77 27.33 -6.76
N VAL A 2 8.18 26.54 -7.65
CA VAL A 2 6.75 26.22 -7.61
C VAL A 2 6.64 24.89 -6.87
N LEU A 3 6.10 24.91 -5.65
CA LEU A 3 5.68 23.69 -4.96
C LEU A 3 4.61 23.02 -5.83
N PRO A 4 4.73 21.74 -6.16
CA PRO A 4 3.68 21.06 -6.90
C PRO A 4 2.36 21.11 -6.10
N PRO A 5 1.20 21.16 -6.77
CA PRO A 5 -0.08 21.14 -6.09
C PRO A 5 -0.20 19.86 -5.26
N THR A 6 -0.58 20.05 -3.99
CA THR A 6 -0.85 19.04 -2.96
C THR A 6 -1.83 17.99 -3.50
N VAL A 7 -1.58 16.71 -3.19
CA VAL A 7 -2.52 15.63 -3.52
C VAL A 7 -3.77 15.82 -2.67
N ALA A 8 -4.94 15.89 -3.31
CA ALA A 8 -6.20 15.94 -2.59
C ALA A 8 -6.37 14.64 -1.80
N THR A 9 -6.86 14.74 -0.55
CA THR A 9 -7.08 13.57 0.31
C THR A 9 -7.92 12.49 -0.38
N GLU A 10 -8.88 12.91 -1.22
CA GLU A 10 -9.77 12.03 -1.97
C GLU A 10 -9.05 11.11 -2.97
N ASP A 11 -7.84 11.48 -3.41
CA ASP A 11 -7.04 10.71 -4.36
C ASP A 11 -6.07 9.71 -3.67
N ILE A 12 -6.01 9.72 -2.32
CA ILE A 12 -5.12 8.85 -1.55
C ILE A 12 -5.86 7.55 -1.19
N TYR A 13 -5.54 6.47 -1.90
CA TYR A 13 -6.01 5.14 -1.51
C TYR A 13 -5.28 4.64 -0.25
N ILE A 14 -6.06 4.42 0.81
CA ILE A 14 -5.60 3.85 2.08
C ILE A 14 -6.50 2.67 2.49
N THR A 15 -5.88 1.60 3.00
CA THR A 15 -6.57 0.46 3.59
C THR A 15 -5.68 -0.23 4.63
N LEU A 16 -6.24 -1.16 5.40
CA LEU A 16 -5.46 -2.01 6.28
C LEU A 16 -4.44 -2.82 5.46
N GLY A 17 -3.16 -2.71 5.81
CA GLY A 17 -2.06 -3.34 5.08
C GLY A 17 -1.40 -2.44 4.02
N SER A 18 -1.84 -1.17 3.88
CA SER A 18 -1.11 -0.19 3.06
C SER A 18 0.32 0.01 3.60
N PRO A 19 1.38 -0.31 2.83
CA PRO A 19 2.77 -0.37 3.33
C PRO A 19 3.41 1.00 3.59
N TRP A 20 2.67 2.08 3.35
CA TRP A 20 3.07 3.45 3.64
C TRP A 20 2.46 3.99 4.92
N VAL A 21 1.49 3.26 5.49
CA VAL A 21 0.87 3.63 6.76
C VAL A 21 1.84 3.28 7.89
N PRO A 22 2.14 4.22 8.80
CA PRO A 22 2.97 3.94 9.98
C PRO A 22 2.31 2.94 10.94
N SER A 23 3.12 2.15 11.67
CA SER A 23 2.58 1.17 12.62
C SER A 23 1.87 1.78 13.81
N ASP A 24 2.28 2.97 14.24
CA ASP A 24 1.61 3.69 15.33
C ASP A 24 0.19 4.14 14.96
N VAL A 25 -0.11 4.34 13.68
CA VAL A 25 -1.49 4.58 13.21
C VAL A 25 -2.35 3.33 13.36
N ILE A 26 -1.75 2.13 13.24
CA ILE A 26 -2.45 0.87 13.50
C ILE A 26 -2.63 0.66 15.00
N ASP A 27 -1.65 1.04 15.84
CA ASP A 27 -1.82 1.04 17.29
C ASP A 27 -2.98 1.94 17.73
N ASP A 28 -3.04 3.17 17.22
CA ASP A 28 -4.14 4.11 17.48
C ASP A 28 -5.50 3.55 17.00
N PHE A 29 -5.50 2.81 15.89
CA PHE A 29 -6.73 2.17 15.39
C PHE A 29 -7.18 1.03 16.30
N ILE A 30 -6.25 0.22 16.78
CA ILE A 30 -6.55 -0.83 17.78
C ILE A 30 -7.15 -0.18 19.03
N GLU A 31 -6.63 0.95 19.48
CA GLU A 31 -7.21 1.68 20.62
C GLU A 31 -8.61 2.20 20.34
N HIS A 32 -8.84 2.74 19.14
CA HIS A 32 -10.17 3.18 18.69
C HIS A 32 -11.18 2.02 18.73
N LEU A 33 -10.79 0.82 18.29
CA LEU A 33 -11.68 -0.34 18.27
C LEU A 33 -12.00 -0.89 19.67
N PHE A 34 -11.04 -0.87 20.60
CA PHE A 34 -11.15 -1.59 21.88
C PHE A 34 -11.14 -0.69 23.13
N GLY A 35 -11.10 0.63 22.96
CA GLY A 35 -11.23 1.60 24.06
C GLY A 35 -9.99 1.71 24.96
N GLY A 36 -8.79 1.44 24.43
CA GLY A 36 -7.51 1.70 25.10
C GLY A 36 -7.19 0.84 26.34
N GLN A 37 -8.05 -0.13 26.71
CA GLN A 37 -7.95 -0.88 27.98
C GLN A 37 -6.60 -1.60 28.17
N ALA A 38 -5.92 -1.99 27.09
CA ALA A 38 -4.62 -2.67 27.16
C ALA A 38 -3.44 -1.73 27.46
N LYS A 39 -3.45 -0.46 27.01
CA LYS A 39 -2.37 0.49 27.33
C LYS A 39 -2.40 0.93 28.80
N TYR A 40 -3.52 0.73 29.50
CA TYR A 40 -3.66 1.04 30.92
C TYR A 40 -3.19 -0.08 31.88
N TRP A 41 -2.82 -1.27 31.37
CA TRP A 41 -2.28 -2.34 32.22
C TRP A 41 -0.88 -2.01 32.77
N SER A 42 -0.13 -1.14 32.09
CA SER A 42 1.18 -0.67 32.54
C SER A 42 1.57 0.62 31.81
N ASN A 43 1.85 1.68 32.57
CA ASN A 43 2.38 2.95 32.04
C ASN A 43 3.89 2.88 31.74
N SER A 44 4.51 1.70 31.79
CA SER A 44 5.93 1.57 31.44
C SER A 44 6.14 1.66 29.93
N LYS A 45 7.11 2.49 29.51
CA LYS A 45 7.55 2.60 28.12
C LYS A 45 7.91 1.24 27.51
N SER A 46 8.52 0.34 28.29
CA SER A 46 8.88 -1.01 27.84
C SER A 46 7.66 -1.88 27.52
N THR A 47 6.57 -1.74 28.28
CA THR A 47 5.33 -2.47 28.01
C THR A 47 4.63 -1.93 26.78
N GLN A 48 4.63 -0.61 26.58
CA GLN A 48 4.05 0.00 25.39
C GLN A 48 4.79 -0.45 24.12
N GLU A 49 6.12 -0.42 24.13
CA GLU A 49 6.95 -0.88 23.00
C GLU A 49 6.75 -2.38 22.71
N TYR A 50 6.59 -3.20 23.75
CA TYR A 50 6.33 -4.63 23.59
C TYR A 50 4.98 -4.93 22.93
N LEU A 51 3.96 -4.11 23.22
CA LEU A 51 2.59 -4.30 22.70
C LEU A 51 2.35 -3.63 21.34
N SER A 52 3.26 -2.74 20.91
CA SER A 52 3.14 -1.99 19.66
C SER A 52 3.19 -2.90 18.42
N VAL A 53 2.38 -2.53 17.44
CA VAL A 53 2.37 -3.15 16.11
C VAL A 53 3.74 -2.99 15.46
N LYS A 54 4.23 -4.08 14.86
CA LYS A 54 5.49 -4.12 14.13
C LYS A 54 5.22 -4.25 12.64
N HIS A 55 5.94 -3.48 11.85
CA HIS A 55 5.94 -3.58 10.39
C HIS A 55 7.37 -3.77 9.90
N ASP A 56 7.63 -4.89 9.24
CA ASP A 56 8.91 -5.15 8.59
C ASP A 56 8.88 -4.53 7.19
N GLU A 57 9.64 -3.46 6.98
CA GLU A 57 9.67 -2.75 5.70
C GLU A 57 10.29 -3.56 4.55
N LEU A 58 11.15 -4.54 4.86
CA LEU A 58 11.81 -5.38 3.85
C LEU A 58 10.86 -6.45 3.34
N THR A 59 10.12 -7.09 4.25
CA THR A 59 9.20 -8.18 3.90
C THR A 59 7.76 -7.72 3.69
N GLY A 60 7.41 -6.51 4.13
CA GLY A 60 6.04 -5.99 4.16
C GLY A 60 5.15 -6.68 5.21
N THR A 61 5.75 -7.42 6.14
CA THR A 61 5.01 -8.23 7.11
C THR A 61 4.58 -7.39 8.31
N TRP A 62 3.32 -7.57 8.71
CA TRP A 62 2.76 -6.97 9.92
C TRP A 62 2.65 -7.99 11.05
N GLU A 63 3.03 -7.60 12.26
CA GLU A 63 2.86 -8.39 13.47
C GLU A 63 2.17 -7.56 14.56
N ILE A 64 1.13 -8.15 15.16
CA ILE A 64 0.48 -7.63 16.35
C ILE A 64 0.86 -8.52 17.54
N PRO A 65 1.69 -8.06 18.50
CA PRO A 65 2.02 -8.82 19.71
C PRO A 65 0.78 -9.09 20.57
N GLU A 66 0.82 -10.07 21.47
CA GLU A 66 -0.21 -10.32 22.52
C GLU A 66 -1.66 -10.21 22.02
N LYS A 67 -2.03 -11.02 21.02
CA LYS A 67 -3.32 -10.92 20.33
C LYS A 67 -4.53 -11.26 21.20
N THR A 68 -4.30 -12.00 22.29
CA THR A 68 -5.32 -12.40 23.27
C THR A 68 -5.52 -11.35 24.36
N ARG A 69 -4.79 -10.22 24.34
CA ARG A 69 -4.78 -9.23 25.45
C ARG A 69 -6.12 -8.56 25.74
N TYR A 70 -7.08 -8.59 24.81
CA TYR A 70 -8.43 -8.08 25.02
C TYR A 70 -9.43 -9.18 25.44
N GLY A 71 -9.01 -10.45 25.42
CA GLY A 71 -9.82 -11.61 25.77
C GLY A 71 -11.13 -11.71 24.98
N HIS A 72 -12.06 -12.53 25.47
CA HIS A 72 -13.41 -12.66 24.91
C HIS A 72 -14.39 -11.61 25.45
N GLY A 73 -13.96 -10.35 25.55
CA GLY A 73 -14.85 -9.26 25.91
C GLY A 73 -15.89 -8.99 24.82
N VAL A 74 -17.02 -8.36 25.18
CA VAL A 74 -18.11 -8.01 24.24
C VAL A 74 -17.59 -7.22 23.03
N THR A 75 -16.67 -6.28 23.23
CA THR A 75 -16.08 -5.49 22.14
C THR A 75 -15.14 -6.30 21.25
N ASP A 76 -14.36 -7.22 21.82
CA ASP A 76 -13.51 -8.12 21.04
C ASP A 76 -14.38 -9.12 20.26
N THR A 77 -15.21 -9.91 20.93
CA THR A 77 -15.91 -11.05 20.33
C THR A 77 -17.20 -10.64 19.60
N ASP A 78 -18.05 -9.78 20.16
CA ASP A 78 -19.33 -9.46 19.50
C ASP A 78 -19.17 -8.42 18.39
N SER A 79 -18.25 -7.46 18.56
CA SER A 79 -18.12 -6.36 17.60
C SER A 79 -17.15 -6.66 16.46
N TYR A 80 -16.04 -7.35 16.72
CA TYR A 80 -14.91 -7.42 15.79
C TYR A 80 -14.24 -8.81 15.68
N GLY A 81 -14.64 -9.77 16.49
CA GLY A 81 -14.11 -11.12 16.56
C GLY A 81 -15.21 -12.17 16.37
N THR A 82 -14.88 -13.43 16.60
CA THR A 82 -15.85 -14.52 16.68
C THR A 82 -15.53 -15.39 17.89
N SER A 83 -16.45 -16.31 18.21
CA SER A 83 -16.26 -17.28 19.30
C SER A 83 -15.00 -18.15 19.12
N ARG A 84 -14.46 -18.24 17.89
CA ARG A 84 -13.33 -19.09 17.51
C ARG A 84 -12.10 -18.30 17.03
N LEU A 85 -12.23 -17.01 16.82
CA LEU A 85 -11.16 -16.17 16.27
C LEU A 85 -11.27 -14.74 16.79
N GLU A 86 -10.37 -14.36 17.68
CA GLU A 86 -10.34 -13.01 18.29
C GLU A 86 -10.02 -11.92 17.27
N ALA A 87 -10.41 -10.69 17.59
CA ALA A 87 -10.39 -9.58 16.65
C ALA A 87 -8.96 -9.23 16.19
N LEU A 88 -7.95 -9.33 17.06
CA LEU A 88 -6.57 -9.02 16.67
C LEU A 88 -5.95 -10.05 15.71
N TYR A 89 -6.39 -11.31 15.75
CA TYR A 89 -6.00 -12.29 14.74
C TYR A 89 -6.62 -11.99 13.38
N ILE A 90 -7.88 -11.52 13.37
CA ILE A 90 -8.56 -11.05 12.15
C ILE A 90 -7.83 -9.82 11.60
N LEU A 91 -7.50 -8.86 12.45
CA LEU A 91 -6.80 -7.64 12.07
C LEU A 91 -5.41 -7.92 11.48
N GLU A 92 -4.57 -8.72 12.15
CA GLU A 92 -3.24 -9.06 11.63
C GLU A 92 -3.33 -9.80 10.28
N ARG A 93 -4.27 -10.73 10.12
CA ARG A 93 -4.49 -11.40 8.82
C ARG A 93 -4.88 -10.40 7.75
N THR A 94 -5.70 -9.41 8.09
CA THR A 94 -6.13 -8.35 7.19
C THR A 94 -4.96 -7.45 6.78
N LEU A 95 -4.12 -7.01 7.73
CA LEU A 95 -2.90 -6.24 7.45
C LEU A 95 -1.95 -6.97 6.49
N ASN A 96 -1.89 -8.30 6.60
CA ASN A 96 -1.05 -9.15 5.75
C ASN A 96 -1.75 -9.70 4.49
N MET A 97 -2.97 -9.23 4.17
CA MET A 97 -3.77 -9.70 3.03
C MET A 97 -3.98 -11.24 3.00
N LYS A 98 -4.02 -11.87 4.18
CA LYS A 98 -4.21 -13.32 4.33
C LYS A 98 -5.69 -13.67 4.38
N THR A 99 -6.07 -14.74 3.68
CA THR A 99 -7.43 -15.29 3.75
C THR A 99 -7.77 -15.74 5.18
N ILE A 100 -8.98 -15.41 5.62
CA ILE A 100 -9.51 -15.89 6.90
C ILE A 100 -10.23 -17.22 6.66
N ALA A 101 -9.81 -18.25 7.40
CA ALA A 101 -10.49 -19.54 7.44
C ALA A 101 -10.42 -20.13 8.85
N VAL A 102 -11.57 -20.37 9.45
CA VAL A 102 -11.68 -21.04 10.75
C VAL A 102 -11.79 -22.54 10.51
N LYS A 103 -10.97 -23.33 11.20
CA LYS A 103 -10.95 -24.80 11.05
C LYS A 103 -11.32 -25.45 12.37
N ASN A 104 -12.17 -26.47 12.31
CA ASN A 104 -12.47 -27.36 13.42
C ASN A 104 -11.65 -28.64 13.31
N GLU A 105 -11.24 -29.16 14.46
CA GLU A 105 -10.63 -30.48 14.57
C GLU A 105 -11.74 -31.50 14.83
N VAL A 106 -11.86 -32.50 13.96
CA VAL A 106 -12.87 -33.57 14.07
C VAL A 106 -12.19 -34.93 14.11
N ALA A 107 -12.76 -35.87 14.84
CA ALA A 107 -12.23 -37.23 14.92
C ALA A 107 -12.17 -37.88 13.52
N CYS A 108 -11.05 -38.54 13.24
CA CYS A 108 -10.79 -39.24 12.00
C CYS A 108 -10.12 -40.58 12.31
N LYS A 109 -10.85 -41.69 12.11
CA LYS A 109 -10.31 -43.03 12.42
C LYS A 109 -9.28 -43.54 11.41
N ILE A 110 -9.03 -42.79 10.34
CA ILE A 110 -8.24 -43.22 9.18
C ILE A 110 -6.80 -42.71 9.25
N ASN A 111 -6.54 -41.60 9.96
CA ASN A 111 -5.19 -41.05 10.07
C ASN A 111 -4.53 -41.41 11.39
N ALA A 112 -3.20 -41.47 11.39
CA ALA A 112 -2.41 -41.84 12.57
C ALA A 112 -2.66 -40.91 13.78
N SER A 113 -3.05 -39.65 13.55
CA SER A 113 -3.38 -38.69 14.62
C SER A 113 -4.78 -38.86 15.21
N GLY A 114 -5.65 -39.67 14.61
CA GLY A 114 -7.04 -39.81 15.02
C GLY A 114 -7.92 -38.58 14.75
N LYS A 115 -7.41 -37.55 14.06
CA LYS A 115 -8.05 -36.22 13.96
C LYS A 115 -7.75 -35.53 12.63
N LYS A 116 -8.75 -34.92 12.01
CA LYS A 116 -8.61 -34.12 10.77
C LYS A 116 -9.11 -32.68 10.97
N ARG A 117 -8.56 -31.73 10.21
CA ARG A 117 -9.02 -30.33 10.20
C ARG A 117 -10.02 -30.11 9.07
N VAL A 118 -11.21 -29.61 9.40
CA VAL A 118 -12.28 -29.29 8.44
C VAL A 118 -12.63 -27.81 8.59
N ILE A 119 -12.89 -27.13 7.47
CA ILE A 119 -13.29 -25.71 7.49
C ILE A 119 -14.66 -25.60 8.17
N ASN A 120 -14.73 -24.73 9.17
CA ASN A 120 -15.99 -24.29 9.75
C ASN A 120 -16.53 -23.15 8.89
N LYS A 121 -17.50 -23.44 8.02
CA LYS A 121 -18.04 -22.47 7.05
C LYS A 121 -18.73 -21.29 7.73
N GLU A 122 -19.52 -21.57 8.78
CA GLU A 122 -20.28 -20.56 9.51
C GLU A 122 -19.34 -19.58 10.24
N GLU A 123 -18.41 -20.09 11.03
CA GLU A 123 -17.42 -19.24 11.71
C GLU A 123 -16.49 -18.51 10.74
N THR A 124 -16.17 -19.13 9.60
CA THR A 124 -15.39 -18.45 8.55
C THR A 124 -16.17 -17.28 7.96
N LEU A 125 -17.48 -17.46 7.69
CA LEU A 125 -18.32 -16.38 7.18
C LEU A 125 -18.42 -15.23 8.19
N LEU A 126 -18.68 -15.53 9.46
CA LEU A 126 -18.71 -14.53 10.54
C LEU A 126 -17.39 -13.76 10.62
N ALA A 127 -16.26 -14.45 10.58
CA ALA A 127 -14.95 -13.81 10.66
C ALA A 127 -14.66 -12.92 9.44
N LEU A 128 -15.14 -13.29 8.24
CA LEU A 128 -15.06 -12.46 7.04
C LEU A 128 -15.93 -11.20 7.17
N GLU A 129 -17.13 -11.30 7.73
CA GLU A 129 -17.98 -10.14 8.01
C GLU A 129 -17.30 -9.17 8.98
N LYS A 130 -16.67 -9.68 10.05
CA LYS A 130 -15.90 -8.84 10.98
C LYS A 130 -14.70 -8.17 10.32
N GLN A 131 -13.98 -8.88 9.45
CA GLN A 131 -12.90 -8.29 8.65
C GLN A 131 -13.40 -7.12 7.81
N GLN A 132 -14.50 -7.29 7.07
CA GLN A 132 -15.06 -6.22 6.23
C GLN A 132 -15.49 -5.02 7.08
N LYS A 133 -16.09 -5.29 8.25
CA LYS A 133 -16.43 -4.24 9.22
C LYS A 133 -15.20 -3.45 9.69
N MET A 134 -14.09 -4.13 10.02
CA MET A 134 -12.83 -3.45 10.39
C MET A 134 -12.26 -2.60 9.26
N ILE A 135 -12.25 -3.11 8.03
CA ILE A 135 -11.74 -2.37 6.86
C ILE A 135 -12.54 -1.09 6.67
N LYS A 136 -13.88 -1.19 6.71
CA LYS A 136 -14.76 -0.03 6.57
C LYS A 136 -14.56 0.97 7.71
N GLU A 137 -14.54 0.48 8.95
CA GLU A 137 -14.30 1.34 10.12
C GLU A 137 -12.96 2.05 10.03
N PHE A 138 -11.90 1.37 9.56
CA PHE A 138 -10.60 1.99 9.34
C PHE A 138 -10.65 3.10 8.29
N GLN A 139 -11.30 2.86 7.15
CA GLN A 139 -11.44 3.85 6.08
C GLN A 139 -12.22 5.09 6.55
N ASP A 140 -13.27 4.90 7.32
CA ASP A 140 -14.05 6.00 7.89
C ASP A 140 -13.26 6.72 8.99
N TRP A 141 -12.59 5.97 9.86
CA TRP A 141 -11.86 6.51 11.00
C TRP A 141 -10.64 7.30 10.55
N VAL A 142 -9.81 6.76 9.66
CA VAL A 142 -8.44 7.26 9.41
C VAL A 142 -8.39 8.73 8.98
N TRP A 143 -9.46 9.25 8.38
CA TRP A 143 -9.57 10.64 7.93
C TRP A 143 -10.32 11.58 8.88
N LYS A 144 -10.95 11.09 9.96
CA LYS A 144 -11.75 11.92 10.89
C LYS A 144 -10.94 12.90 11.73
N ASP A 145 -9.68 12.57 12.05
CA ASP A 145 -8.80 13.45 12.81
C ASP A 145 -7.90 14.26 11.86
N GLU A 146 -8.00 15.58 11.93
CA GLU A 146 -7.27 16.51 11.04
C GLU A 146 -5.75 16.39 11.19
N LYS A 147 -5.24 16.11 12.39
CA LYS A 147 -3.79 15.97 12.61
C LYS A 147 -3.27 14.69 11.96
N ARG A 148 -3.96 13.56 12.16
CA ARG A 148 -3.64 12.28 11.53
C ARG A 148 -3.75 12.38 10.01
N LYS A 149 -4.83 12.97 9.50
CA LYS A 149 -5.05 13.20 8.07
C LYS A 149 -3.85 13.93 7.44
N LYS A 150 -3.50 15.11 7.96
CA LYS A 150 -2.37 15.91 7.45
C LYS A 150 -1.04 15.16 7.51
N ARG A 151 -0.81 14.38 8.57
CA ARG A 151 0.39 13.53 8.71
C ARG A 151 0.44 12.46 7.62
N LEU A 152 -0.66 11.77 7.38
CA LEU A 152 -0.75 10.71 6.37
C LEU A 152 -0.60 11.25 4.95
N GLU A 153 -1.19 12.40 4.64
CA GLU A 153 -0.97 13.12 3.38
C GLU A 153 0.51 13.42 3.16
N THR A 154 1.19 13.97 4.17
CA THR A 154 2.62 14.28 4.10
C THR A 154 3.47 13.03 3.87
N ILE A 155 3.16 11.93 4.55
CA ILE A 155 3.88 10.65 4.38
C ILE A 155 3.67 10.11 2.95
N PHE A 156 2.43 10.11 2.48
CA PHE A 156 2.10 9.64 1.15
C PHE A 156 2.78 10.49 0.08
N GLU A 157 2.72 11.82 0.19
CA GLU A 157 3.41 12.73 -0.72
C GLU A 157 4.92 12.50 -0.69
N ASN A 158 5.55 12.40 0.47
CA ASN A 158 6.99 12.18 0.54
C ASN A 158 7.41 10.84 -0.08
N LYS A 159 6.59 9.79 0.05
CA LYS A 159 6.89 8.46 -0.48
C LYS A 159 6.61 8.33 -1.98
N TYR A 160 5.57 9.00 -2.49
CA TYR A 160 5.07 8.81 -3.86
C TYR A 160 5.16 10.03 -4.77
N SER A 161 5.54 11.22 -4.28
CA SER A 161 5.77 12.40 -5.14
C SER A 161 6.91 12.20 -6.14
N CYS A 162 7.88 11.32 -5.85
CA CYS A 162 8.90 10.91 -6.82
C CYS A 162 8.35 10.01 -7.94
N VAL A 163 7.18 9.41 -7.74
CA VAL A 163 6.46 8.56 -8.72
C VAL A 163 5.46 9.38 -9.54
N ARG A 164 5.33 10.70 -9.29
CA ARG A 164 4.69 11.60 -10.26
C ARG A 164 5.46 11.50 -11.57
N ARG A 165 4.79 11.20 -12.68
CA ARG A 165 5.41 11.16 -14.02
C ARG A 165 6.24 12.44 -14.16
N ARG A 166 7.57 12.32 -14.26
CA ARG A 166 8.41 13.45 -14.66
C ARG A 166 7.81 13.98 -15.95
N ILE A 167 7.30 15.21 -15.91
CA ILE A 167 6.83 15.89 -17.11
C ILE A 167 8.10 16.37 -17.81
N PHE A 168 8.43 15.70 -18.91
CA PHE A 168 9.54 16.11 -19.75
C PHE A 168 9.02 17.13 -20.73
N ASP A 169 9.52 18.35 -20.67
CA ASP A 169 9.36 19.33 -21.73
C ASP A 169 10.54 19.20 -22.69
N GLY A 170 10.29 18.72 -23.91
CA GLY A 170 11.29 18.61 -24.96
C GLY A 170 11.29 19.79 -25.93
N SER A 171 10.58 20.88 -25.64
CA SER A 171 10.50 22.05 -26.51
C SER A 171 11.87 22.64 -26.85
N PHE A 172 12.83 22.53 -25.93
CA PHE A 172 14.21 22.99 -26.10
C PHE A 172 15.06 22.08 -27.01
N LEU A 173 14.61 20.86 -27.32
CA LEU A 173 15.36 19.95 -28.18
C LEU A 173 15.29 20.43 -29.62
N THR A 174 16.46 20.67 -30.19
CA THR A 174 16.65 20.92 -31.62
C THR A 174 17.10 19.64 -32.28
N PHE A 175 16.55 19.34 -33.47
CA PHE A 175 16.82 18.12 -34.22
C PHE A 175 17.50 18.47 -35.56
N PRO A 176 18.72 19.01 -35.54
CA PRO A 176 19.37 19.55 -36.74
C PRO A 176 19.66 18.49 -37.80
N ASP A 177 19.85 17.23 -37.37
CA ASP A 177 20.16 16.11 -38.26
C ASP A 177 18.90 15.42 -38.83
N LEU A 178 17.70 15.84 -38.39
CA LEU A 178 16.45 15.30 -38.91
C LEU A 178 16.17 15.90 -40.29
N SER A 179 15.57 15.11 -41.20
CA SER A 179 15.21 15.61 -42.53
C SER A 179 14.33 16.87 -42.44
N PRO A 180 14.58 17.92 -43.23
CA PRO A 180 13.79 19.17 -43.21
C PRO A 180 12.28 18.97 -43.44
N ASN A 181 11.89 17.86 -44.07
CA ASN A 181 10.49 17.52 -44.35
C ASN A 181 9.76 16.90 -43.14
N ILE A 182 10.45 16.67 -42.02
CA ILE A 182 9.88 16.02 -40.83
C ILE A 182 9.94 17.00 -39.65
N THR A 183 8.78 17.30 -39.07
CA THR A 183 8.67 18.10 -37.84
C THR A 183 7.99 17.28 -36.76
N LEU A 184 8.64 17.16 -35.60
CA LEU A 184 8.09 16.44 -34.45
C LEU A 184 7.02 17.27 -33.73
N PHE A 185 5.90 16.62 -33.39
CA PHE A 185 4.88 17.21 -32.52
C PHE A 185 5.41 17.44 -31.10
N PRO A 186 4.84 18.38 -30.32
CA PRO A 186 5.27 18.65 -28.94
C PRO A 186 5.35 17.40 -28.06
N TYR A 187 4.37 16.50 -28.15
CA TYR A 187 4.37 15.26 -27.37
C TYR A 187 5.52 14.30 -27.76
N GLN A 188 5.93 14.31 -29.04
CA GLN A 188 7.04 13.50 -29.53
C GLN A 188 8.37 14.04 -29.00
N LYS A 189 8.53 15.38 -28.97
CA LYS A 189 9.70 16.02 -28.34
C LYS A 189 9.78 15.71 -26.85
N ASN A 190 8.65 15.75 -26.14
CA ASN A 190 8.56 15.38 -24.72
C ASN A 190 8.94 13.90 -24.49
N ALA A 191 8.54 13.01 -25.40
CA ALA A 191 8.94 11.61 -25.36
C ALA A 191 10.44 11.41 -25.62
N VAL A 192 11.04 12.16 -26.54
CA VAL A 192 12.51 12.16 -26.76
C VAL A 192 13.24 12.63 -25.51
N ALA A 193 12.81 13.75 -24.91
CA ALA A 193 13.39 14.26 -23.67
C ALA A 193 13.31 13.21 -22.54
N ARG A 194 12.18 12.52 -22.41
CA ARG A 194 12.04 11.41 -21.46
C ARG A 194 13.08 10.31 -21.65
N ILE A 195 13.34 9.91 -22.91
CA ILE A 195 14.30 8.87 -23.25
C ILE A 195 15.73 9.30 -22.94
N ILE A 196 16.09 10.56 -23.22
CA ILE A 196 17.43 11.12 -22.96
C ILE A 196 17.72 11.20 -21.45
N PHE A 197 16.74 11.65 -20.65
CA PHE A 197 16.97 12.00 -19.24
C PHE A 197 16.58 10.89 -18.24
N THR A 198 16.19 9.69 -18.70
CA THR A 198 15.78 8.58 -17.82
C THR A 198 16.46 7.26 -18.21
N PRO A 199 17.25 6.63 -17.32
CA PRO A 199 17.70 5.25 -17.55
C PRO A 199 16.51 4.28 -17.40
N ASN A 200 16.30 3.43 -18.41
CA ASN A 200 15.20 2.45 -18.55
C ASN A 200 13.78 3.05 -18.73
N THR A 201 13.41 3.37 -19.97
CA THR A 201 12.06 3.83 -20.34
C THR A 201 11.24 2.72 -20.99
N LEU A 202 10.16 2.26 -20.36
CA LEU A 202 9.09 1.49 -21.02
C LEU A 202 8.13 2.47 -21.72
N LEU A 203 8.04 2.43 -23.04
CA LEU A 203 7.14 3.26 -23.84
C LEU A 203 5.80 2.55 -24.04
N ALA A 204 4.89 2.66 -23.07
CA ALA A 204 3.51 2.22 -23.22
C ALA A 204 2.65 3.34 -23.84
N HIS A 205 2.40 3.27 -25.16
CA HIS A 205 1.44 4.11 -25.89
C HIS A 205 0.86 3.34 -27.09
N ASP A 206 -0.31 3.72 -27.62
CA ASP A 206 -1.05 3.03 -28.69
C ASP A 206 -0.31 2.94 -30.06
N VAL A 207 -0.78 2.05 -30.93
CA VAL A 207 -0.25 1.81 -32.29
C VAL A 207 -0.58 3.00 -33.20
N GLY A 208 0.40 3.56 -33.91
CA GLY A 208 0.22 4.65 -34.90
C GLY A 208 0.73 6.05 -34.50
N SER A 209 1.21 6.27 -33.27
CA SER A 209 1.58 7.60 -32.73
C SER A 209 2.96 8.15 -33.15
N GLY A 210 3.57 7.63 -34.22
CA GLY A 210 4.91 8.09 -34.68
C GLY A 210 6.09 7.62 -33.83
N LYS A 211 6.00 6.44 -33.21
CA LYS A 211 7.07 5.84 -32.37
C LYS A 211 8.41 5.70 -33.09
N THR A 212 8.40 5.41 -34.39
CA THR A 212 9.61 5.31 -35.22
C THR A 212 10.38 6.63 -35.22
N TYR A 213 9.70 7.76 -35.38
CA TYR A 213 10.33 9.08 -35.36
C TYR A 213 10.89 9.43 -33.98
N ILE A 214 10.16 9.08 -32.90
CA ILE A 214 10.64 9.28 -31.53
C ILE A 214 11.93 8.48 -31.29
N MET A 215 11.98 7.22 -31.71
CA MET A 215 13.16 6.35 -31.52
C MET A 215 14.36 6.82 -32.35
N ILE A 216 14.15 7.18 -33.63
CA ILE A 216 15.21 7.71 -34.50
C ILE A 216 15.78 9.01 -33.91
N ALA A 217 14.90 9.97 -33.58
CA ALA A 217 15.31 11.26 -33.01
C ALA A 217 16.03 11.10 -31.66
N SER A 218 15.57 10.18 -30.81
CA SER A 218 16.25 9.88 -29.54
C SER A 218 17.63 9.27 -29.74
N GLY A 219 17.78 8.34 -30.70
CA GLY A 219 19.09 7.76 -31.02
C GLY A 219 20.09 8.78 -31.56
N MET A 220 19.63 9.69 -32.43
CA MET A 220 20.44 10.79 -32.96
C MET A 220 20.88 11.75 -31.86
N GLU A 221 19.96 12.16 -30.97
CA GLU A 221 20.27 13.06 -29.86
C GLU A 221 21.17 12.40 -28.80
N LEU A 222 20.93 11.14 -28.44
CA LEU A 222 21.80 10.40 -27.53
C LEU A 222 23.23 10.28 -28.07
N ARG A 223 23.39 10.12 -29.39
CA ARG A 223 24.70 10.12 -30.07
C ARG A 223 25.33 11.52 -30.05
N ARG A 224 24.57 12.56 -30.39
CA ARG A 224 25.02 13.96 -30.39
C ARG A 224 25.47 14.43 -29.01
N MET A 225 24.78 13.99 -27.96
CA MET A 225 25.10 14.29 -26.55
C MET A 225 26.20 13.39 -25.95
N GLY A 226 26.73 12.43 -26.71
CA GLY A 226 27.77 11.51 -26.25
C GLY A 226 27.32 10.50 -25.18
N LEU A 227 26.00 10.36 -24.96
CA LEU A 227 25.38 9.46 -23.99
C LEU A 227 25.22 8.02 -24.51
N SER A 228 25.40 7.81 -25.81
CA SER A 228 25.50 6.50 -26.43
C SER A 228 26.82 6.38 -27.19
N LYS A 229 27.57 5.30 -26.94
CA LYS A 229 28.73 4.90 -27.72
C LYS A 229 28.48 3.51 -28.32
N LYS A 230 27.99 3.49 -29.55
CA LYS A 230 28.14 2.40 -30.52
C LYS A 230 27.85 2.94 -31.91
#